data_AF-A0A673JBK5-F1
#
_entry.id   AF-A0A673JBK5-F1
#
_cell.length_a   1.000
_cell.length_b   1.000
_cell.length_c   1.000
_cell.angle_alpha   90.00
_cell.angle_beta   90.00
_cell.angle_gamma   90.00
#
_symmetry.space_group_name_H-M   'P 1'
#
loop_
_entity.id
_entity.type
_entity.pdbx_description
1 polymer ?
#
loop_
_entity_poly.entity_id
_entity_poly.type
_entity_poly.pdbx_seq_one_letter_code
_entity_poly.pdbx_strand_id
1 'polypeptide(L)'
;MCLKVANDHNMKGGMGFETNPLKFMDQDYNFLQDYYLKTRQRFVDEIFPPDPSSIGEGLLEPDDMARVEWIRPTVLYSNLAEFIVKTVSRFDYAQGNVGMSG
;
A
#
# COMPACT_ATOMS: atom_id res chain seq x y z
N MET A 1 13.14 -9.75 24.01
CA MET A 1 13.41 -8.65 24.97
C MET A 1 14.18 -7.46 24.33
N CYS A 2 14.41 -7.43 23.01
CA CYS A 2 15.17 -6.33 22.37
C CYS A 2 14.33 -5.31 21.58
N LEU A 3 13.07 -5.61 21.24
CA LEU A 3 12.19 -4.67 20.50
C LEU A 3 11.74 -3.48 21.36
N LYS A 4 11.57 -3.69 22.67
CA LYS A 4 11.05 -2.66 23.59
C LYS A 4 12.06 -1.52 23.83
N VAL A 5 13.35 -1.83 23.89
CA VAL A 5 14.40 -0.85 24.23
C VAL A 5 14.73 0.06 23.05
N ALA A 6 14.66 -0.44 21.81
CA ALA A 6 14.85 0.38 20.61
C ALA A 6 13.70 1.38 20.41
N ASN A 7 12.48 1.00 20.78
CA ASN A 7 11.29 1.84 20.61
C ASN A 7 11.28 3.05 21.57
N ASP A 8 11.69 2.85 22.83
CA ASP A 8 11.70 3.90 23.86
C ASP A 8 12.69 5.04 23.58
N HIS A 9 13.78 4.78 22.85
CA HIS A 9 14.73 5.82 22.45
C HIS A 9 14.24 6.61 21.22
N ASN A 10 13.56 5.96 20.26
CA ASN A 10 13.02 6.62 19.07
C ASN A 10 11.88 7.60 19.39
N MET A 11 11.03 7.28 20.39
CA MET A 11 9.94 8.18 20.80
C MET A 11 10.42 9.51 21.39
N LYS A 12 11.63 9.56 21.98
CA LYS A 12 12.21 10.80 22.54
C LYS A 12 12.66 11.81 21.48
N GLY A 13 12.82 11.37 20.22
CA GLY A 13 13.19 12.22 19.08
C GLY A 13 11.99 12.80 18.30
N GLY A 14 10.77 12.69 18.83
CA GLY A 14 9.57 13.13 18.12
C GLY A 14 9.17 12.20 16.98
N MET A 15 9.48 10.91 17.06
CA MET A 15 9.05 9.91 16.08
C MET A 15 7.64 9.42 16.42
N GLY A 16 6.77 9.30 15.40
CA GLY A 16 5.36 8.94 15.56
C GLY A 16 4.39 10.14 15.57
N PHE A 17 4.87 11.36 15.33
CA PHE A 17 4.03 12.54 15.08
C PHE A 17 3.70 12.68 13.59
N GLU A 18 2.68 13.48 13.26
CA GLU A 18 2.28 13.76 11.87
C GLU A 18 3.45 14.27 11.02
N THR A 19 4.34 15.09 11.60
CA THR A 19 5.51 15.65 10.92
C THR A 19 6.72 14.72 10.88
N ASN A 20 6.71 13.62 11.62
CA ASN A 20 7.78 12.62 11.65
C ASN A 20 7.19 11.22 11.93
N PRO A 21 6.41 10.67 10.98
CA PRO A 21 5.75 9.40 11.18
C PRO A 21 6.75 8.26 11.28
N LEU A 22 6.38 7.22 12.01
CA LEU A 22 7.14 5.97 12.01
C LEU A 22 7.10 5.35 10.62
N LYS A 23 8.25 4.85 10.17
CA LYS A 23 8.34 4.05 8.95
C LYS A 23 7.78 2.67 9.25
N PHE A 24 6.65 2.33 8.62
CA PHE A 24 6.08 1.00 8.76
C PHE A 24 7.03 -0.03 8.15
N MET A 25 7.40 -1.04 8.94
CA MET A 25 8.32 -2.11 8.52
C MET A 25 9.62 -1.58 7.89
N ASP A 26 10.13 -0.45 8.40
CA ASP A 26 11.33 0.24 7.93
C ASP A 26 11.31 0.65 6.43
N GLN A 27 10.14 0.72 5.80
CA GLN A 27 9.98 1.20 4.43
C GLN A 27 10.07 2.73 4.37
N ASP A 28 11.07 3.26 3.66
CA ASP A 28 11.23 4.70 3.40
C ASP A 28 10.77 5.04 1.98
N TYR A 29 9.62 5.73 1.88
CA TYR A 29 9.04 6.13 0.59
C TYR A 29 10.01 6.93 -0.29
N ASN A 30 10.72 7.92 0.27
CA ASN A 30 11.59 8.79 -0.52
C ASN A 30 12.78 8.02 -1.09
N PHE A 31 13.37 7.14 -0.27
CA PHE A 31 14.45 6.27 -0.71
C PHE A 31 13.99 5.29 -1.79
N LEU A 32 12.86 4.60 -1.57
CA LEU A 32 12.30 3.64 -2.52
C LEU A 32 11.94 4.34 -3.83
N GLN A 33 11.26 5.49 -3.78
CA GLN A 33 10.88 6.24 -4.97
C GLN A 33 12.11 6.63 -5.79
N ASP A 34 13.14 7.21 -5.16
CA ASP A 34 14.38 7.59 -5.83
C ASP A 34 15.10 6.40 -6.48
N TYR A 35 15.21 5.28 -5.75
CA TYR A 35 15.82 4.06 -6.26
C TYR A 35 15.10 3.55 -7.52
N TYR A 36 13.78 3.37 -7.48
CA TYR A 36 13.01 2.80 -8.59
C TYR A 36 12.93 3.73 -9.80
N LEU A 37 12.91 5.05 -9.59
CA LEU A 37 13.02 6.02 -10.68
C LEU A 37 14.40 5.96 -11.35
N LYS A 38 15.49 5.89 -10.56
CA LYS A 38 16.86 5.79 -11.09
C LYS A 38 17.10 4.49 -11.85
N THR A 39 16.59 3.37 -11.36
CA THR A 39 16.74 2.06 -12.02
C THR A 39 15.73 1.80 -13.11
N ARG A 40 14.76 2.72 -13.32
CA ARG A 40 13.65 2.58 -14.29
C ARG A 40 12.85 1.31 -14.08
N GLN A 41 12.69 0.92 -12.82
CA GLN A 41 11.91 -0.23 -12.42
C GLN A 41 10.62 0.23 -11.73
N ARG A 42 9.63 -0.65 -11.68
CA ARG A 42 8.41 -0.41 -10.91
C ARG A 42 8.53 -1.06 -9.54
N PHE A 43 8.19 -0.32 -8.49
CA PHE A 43 8.16 -0.85 -7.13
C PHE A 43 7.18 -2.03 -7.04
N VAL A 44 7.65 -3.12 -6.43
CA VAL A 44 6.84 -4.27 -5.98
C VAL A 44 7.06 -4.36 -4.47
N ASP A 45 5.96 -4.39 -3.72
CA ASP A 45 6.04 -4.47 -2.27
C ASP A 45 6.30 -5.92 -1.85
N GLU A 46 7.42 -6.15 -1.17
CA GLU A 46 7.79 -7.46 -0.65
C GLU A 46 7.08 -7.78 0.67
N ILE A 47 6.63 -6.76 1.39
CA ILE A 47 5.95 -6.87 2.68
C ILE A 47 4.45 -7.11 2.48
N PHE A 48 3.92 -6.61 1.36
CA PHE A 48 2.54 -6.82 0.93
C PHE A 48 2.49 -7.28 -0.54
N PRO A 49 2.89 -8.53 -0.82
CA PRO A 49 3.05 -9.03 -2.19
C PRO A 49 1.71 -9.14 -2.93
N PRO A 50 1.69 -9.04 -4.27
CA PRO A 50 0.49 -9.18 -5.07
C PRO A 50 0.08 -10.66 -5.23
N ASP A 51 -0.25 -11.32 -4.11
CA ASP A 51 -0.66 -12.71 -4.06
C ASP A 51 -1.81 -12.92 -3.04
N PRO A 52 -2.42 -14.13 -2.96
CA PRO A 52 -3.56 -14.39 -2.08
C PRO A 52 -3.33 -14.09 -0.59
N SER A 53 -2.09 -14.13 -0.11
CA SER A 53 -1.77 -13.85 1.30
C SER A 53 -2.08 -12.39 1.69
N SER A 54 -2.00 -11.46 0.74
CA SER A 54 -2.33 -10.05 0.93
C SER A 54 -3.84 -9.77 0.90
N ILE A 55 -4.65 -10.68 0.36
CA ILE A 55 -6.11 -10.57 0.44
C ILE A 55 -6.57 -11.10 1.79
N GLY A 56 -6.07 -12.26 2.19
CA GLY A 56 -6.43 -12.93 3.43
C GLY A 56 -7.18 -14.24 3.19
N GLU A 57 -7.03 -15.16 4.14
CA GLU A 57 -7.61 -16.49 4.07
C GLU A 57 -9.13 -16.45 4.31
N GLY A 58 -9.90 -17.11 3.44
CA GLY A 58 -11.35 -17.27 3.59
C GLY A 58 -12.19 -16.01 3.34
N LEU A 59 -11.61 -14.92 2.84
CA LEU A 59 -12.38 -13.71 2.50
C LEU A 59 -13.08 -13.80 1.15
N LEU A 60 -12.58 -14.63 0.24
CA LEU A 60 -13.18 -14.91 -1.06
C LEU A 60 -13.40 -16.41 -1.21
N GLU A 61 -14.47 -16.79 -1.90
CA GLU A 61 -14.65 -18.16 -2.34
C GLU A 61 -13.48 -18.58 -3.25
N PRO A 62 -13.07 -19.87 -3.25
CA PRO A 62 -11.91 -20.32 -4.04
C PRO A 62 -12.00 -19.96 -5.52
N ASP A 63 -13.18 -20.05 -6.11
CA ASP A 63 -13.42 -19.70 -7.53
C ASP A 63 -13.26 -18.19 -7.78
N ASP A 64 -13.58 -17.34 -6.81
CA ASP A 64 -13.40 -15.89 -6.90
C ASP A 64 -11.94 -15.52 -6.74
N MET A 65 -11.26 -16.12 -5.75
CA MET A 65 -9.83 -15.95 -5.53
C MET A 65 -9.02 -16.36 -6.78
N ALA A 66 -9.40 -17.45 -7.44
CA ALA A 66 -8.73 -17.94 -8.65
C ALA A 66 -8.81 -16.97 -9.85
N ARG A 67 -9.74 -16.00 -9.84
CA ARG A 67 -9.92 -15.00 -10.89
C ARG A 67 -9.26 -13.66 -10.58
N VAL A 68 -8.63 -13.51 -9.41
CA VAL A 68 -7.99 -12.26 -9.02
C VAL A 68 -6.75 -12.00 -9.89
N GLU A 69 -6.70 -10.81 -10.47
CA GLU A 69 -5.51 -10.29 -11.15
C GLU A 69 -5.07 -8.97 -10.51
N TRP A 70 -3.78 -8.83 -10.24
CA TRP A 70 -3.19 -7.61 -9.69
C TRP A 70 -2.75 -6.68 -10.82
N ILE A 71 -3.53 -5.62 -11.06
CA ILE A 71 -3.34 -4.72 -12.20
C ILE A 71 -3.04 -3.30 -11.72
N ARG A 72 -2.02 -2.66 -12.31
CA ARG A 72 -1.68 -1.26 -12.02
C ARG A 72 -2.67 -0.32 -12.74
N PRO A 73 -3.02 0.85 -12.15
CA PRO A 73 -3.92 1.81 -12.81
C PRO A 73 -3.49 2.22 -14.22
N THR A 74 -2.18 2.36 -14.46
CA THR A 74 -1.62 2.70 -15.78
C THR A 74 -1.68 1.59 -16.82
N VAL A 75 -2.04 0.36 -16.43
CA VAL A 75 -2.34 -0.72 -17.39
C VAL A 75 -3.82 -0.69 -17.77
N LEU A 76 -4.70 -0.40 -16.82
CA LEU A 76 -6.15 -0.25 -17.07
C LEU A 76 -6.46 1.02 -17.87
N TYR A 77 -5.80 2.14 -17.54
CA TYR A 77 -6.07 3.46 -18.08
C TYR A 77 -4.76 4.21 -18.36
N SER A 78 -4.06 3.84 -19.44
CA SER A 78 -2.67 4.24 -19.72
C SER A 78 -2.34 5.72 -19.56
N ASN A 79 -3.23 6.61 -20.01
CA ASN A 79 -3.00 8.07 -20.01
C ASN A 79 -4.06 8.85 -19.22
N LEU A 80 -4.97 8.15 -18.54
CA LEU A 80 -6.09 8.75 -17.80
C LEU A 80 -6.04 8.42 -16.31
N ALA A 81 -5.10 7.57 -15.89
CA ALA A 81 -4.89 7.25 -14.48
C ALA A 81 -4.34 8.46 -13.73
N GLU A 82 -5.21 9.10 -12.96
CA GLU A 82 -4.90 10.24 -12.10
C GLU A 82 -5.04 9.83 -10.64
N PHE A 83 -4.13 10.30 -9.78
CA PHE A 83 -4.22 10.01 -8.34
C PHE A 83 -5.22 10.95 -7.65
N ILE A 84 -5.08 12.27 -7.86
CA ILE A 84 -6.00 13.32 -7.42
C ILE A 84 -5.96 14.42 -8.49
N VAL A 85 -7.12 14.80 -9.04
CA VAL A 85 -7.17 15.83 -10.11
C VAL A 85 -7.25 17.25 -9.54
N LYS A 86 -8.12 17.50 -8.55
CA LYS A 86 -8.32 18.83 -7.94
C LYS A 86 -8.53 18.76 -6.44
N THR A 87 -9.51 17.96 -6.03
CA THR A 87 -9.92 17.78 -4.63
C THR A 87 -10.31 16.32 -4.46
N VAL A 88 -10.56 15.95 -3.22
CA VAL A 88 -11.14 14.67 -2.86
C VAL A 88 -12.56 14.89 -2.36
N SER A 89 -13.50 14.12 -2.86
CA SER A 89 -14.92 14.16 -2.53
C SER A 89 -15.43 12.76 -2.17
N ARG A 90 -16.45 12.70 -1.33
CA ARG A 90 -17.16 11.43 -1.04
C ARG A 90 -17.75 10.75 -2.29
N PHE A 91 -17.92 11.51 -3.37
CA PHE A 91 -18.43 11.00 -4.66
C PHE A 91 -17.35 10.38 -5.55
N ASP A 92 -16.07 10.51 -5.19
CA ASP A 92 -14.95 9.90 -5.91
C ASP A 92 -14.78 8.41 -5.53
N TYR A 93 -15.54 7.91 -4.56
CA TYR A 93 -15.43 6.57 -3.99
C TYR A 93 -16.69 5.75 -4.23
N ALA A 94 -16.49 4.47 -4.58
CA ALA A 94 -17.54 3.46 -4.61
C ALA A 94 -16.98 2.14 -4.07
N GLN A 95 -17.80 1.41 -3.31
CA GLN A 95 -17.42 0.09 -2.80
C GLN A 95 -17.41 -0.93 -3.94
N GLY A 96 -16.32 -1.69 -4.06
CA GLY A 96 -16.22 -2.78 -5.03
C GLY A 96 -17.09 -3.97 -4.64
N ASN A 97 -17.41 -4.82 -5.60
CA ASN A 97 -18.32 -5.96 -5.42
C ASN A 97 -17.90 -6.92 -4.29
N VAL A 98 -16.59 -7.12 -4.10
CA VAL A 98 -16.04 -8.03 -3.08
C VAL A 98 -15.93 -7.40 -1.69
N GLY A 99 -16.00 -6.07 -1.59
CA GLY A 99 -15.95 -5.38 -0.30
C GLY A 99 -17.31 -5.40 0.41
N MET A 100 -18.38 -5.86 -0.25
CA MET A 100 -19.73 -6.01 0.31
C MET A 100 -19.93 -7.47 0.75
N SER A 101 -19.30 -7.89 1.83
CA SER A 101 -19.65 -9.15 2.51
C SER A 101 -20.49 -8.84 3.74
N GLY A 102 -21.80 -9.09 3.64
CA GLY A 102 -22.75 -9.34 4.74
C GLY A 102 -22.83 -8.31 5.86
#